data_AF-A0A7X7CC61-F1
#
_entry.id   AF-A0A7X7CC61-F1
#
_cell.length_a   1.000
_cell.length_b   1.000
_cell.length_c   1.000
_cell.angle_alpha   90.00
_cell.angle_beta   90.00
_cell.angle_gamma   90.00
#
_symmetry.space_group_name_H-M   'P 1'
#
loop_
_entity.id
_entity.type
_entity.pdbx_description
1 polymer ?
#
loop_
_entity_poly.entity_id
_entity_poly.type
_entity_poly.pdbx_seq_one_letter_code
_entity_poly.pdbx_strand_id
1 'polypeptide(L)'
;MTSPTSAVGAYARSAVGAGAARVTRAVAVLLLAVLVASCTSLPRSGPVQAAEPQIPPGYGVDVLAEGPAQNASPEEIVNGFLRASAYGHGDEFQVASQYLAPGVTWEPLAQVRVYSATQSPDIAVNANDGGISVTVEQVAAVDEVGRYEAMSPTTLRSTFTLVRTSEEQWRIAGLDAGLLVSDVNFEQTFSVASLYFLTRDFSATVPELRWYPLEDRATHIVEGILAGPSGWMERGVTSAFPQGTTLLRQVAVQDGVATIHLSDAFLEAGDQEIALANAQLENTLAAVTEIGSIELQVRG
;
A
#
# COMPACT_ATOMS: atom_id res chain seq x y z
N MET A 1 19.13 -74.76 59.14
CA MET A 1 18.35 -74.38 57.94
C MET A 1 18.90 -73.06 57.43
N THR A 2 19.05 -72.98 56.10
CA THR A 2 19.44 -71.85 55.22
C THR A 2 20.88 -71.30 55.32
N SER A 3 21.65 -71.72 54.30
CA SER A 3 22.99 -71.36 53.81
C SER A 3 23.10 -69.89 53.28
N PRO A 4 24.20 -69.45 52.61
CA PRO A 4 25.65 -69.60 52.88
C PRO A 4 26.52 -68.32 52.59
N THR A 5 27.85 -68.46 52.82
CA THR A 5 29.01 -67.94 52.02
C THR A 5 29.23 -66.42 51.89
N SER A 6 30.44 -65.85 51.76
CA SER A 6 31.88 -66.16 51.97
C SER A 6 32.61 -65.07 51.16
N ALA A 7 33.66 -64.44 51.67
CA ALA A 7 34.40 -63.43 50.90
C ALA A 7 35.90 -63.48 51.20
N VAL A 8 36.65 -62.83 50.30
CA VAL A 8 38.11 -62.62 50.20
C VAL A 8 38.77 -63.65 49.26
N GLY A 9 39.53 -63.30 48.22
CA GLY A 9 39.99 -62.01 47.69
C GLY A 9 40.99 -62.22 46.53
N ALA A 10 41.37 -61.10 45.91
CA ALA A 10 42.59 -60.80 45.14
C ALA A 10 42.82 -61.37 43.71
N TYR A 11 42.77 -60.42 42.76
CA TYR A 11 43.66 -60.12 41.62
C TYR A 11 44.31 -61.24 40.78
N ALA A 12 43.96 -61.23 39.48
CA ALA A 12 44.86 -61.57 38.39
C ALA A 12 44.67 -60.58 37.22
N ARG A 13 45.77 -60.01 36.71
CA ARG A 13 45.86 -59.23 35.48
C ARG A 13 46.20 -60.15 34.31
N SER A 14 45.60 -59.94 33.13
CA SER A 14 46.22 -60.03 31.79
C SER A 14 45.10 -60.03 30.72
N ALA A 15 45.03 -58.99 29.89
CA ALA A 15 45.62 -58.89 28.55
C ALA A 15 44.54 -59.14 27.46
N VAL A 16 43.77 -58.08 27.15
CA VAL A 16 42.83 -58.07 26.02
C VAL A 16 43.62 -57.93 24.73
N GLY A 17 43.46 -58.92 23.85
CA GLY A 17 44.17 -59.06 22.59
C GLY A 17 43.90 -57.95 21.58
N ALA A 18 44.94 -57.67 20.80
CA ALA A 18 45.06 -56.65 19.75
C ALA A 18 44.15 -56.85 18.50
N GLY A 19 43.02 -57.55 18.63
CA GLY A 19 42.08 -57.82 17.54
C GLY A 19 41.00 -56.75 17.36
N ALA A 20 40.51 -56.16 18.46
CA ALA A 20 39.39 -55.20 18.43
C ALA A 20 39.77 -53.83 17.82
N ALA A 21 41.05 -53.44 17.91
CA ALA A 21 41.53 -52.14 17.44
C ALA A 21 41.66 -52.02 15.90
N ARG A 22 41.75 -53.16 15.18
CA ARG A 22 41.84 -53.15 13.71
C ARG A 22 40.47 -53.00 13.05
N VAL A 23 39.43 -53.61 13.63
CA VAL A 23 38.05 -53.50 13.12
C VAL A 23 37.46 -52.12 13.38
N THR A 24 37.74 -51.52 14.55
CA THR A 24 37.31 -50.14 14.86
C THR A 24 38.00 -49.08 13.99
N ARG A 25 39.28 -49.26 13.64
CA ARG A 25 39.96 -48.36 12.69
C ARG A 25 39.40 -48.47 11.27
N ALA A 26 39.06 -49.66 10.80
CA ALA A 26 38.49 -49.84 9.46
C ALA A 26 37.11 -49.17 9.33
N VAL A 27 36.25 -49.30 10.36
CA VAL A 27 34.93 -48.65 10.39
C VAL A 27 35.03 -47.13 10.50
N ALA A 28 35.97 -46.61 11.30
CA ALA A 28 36.20 -45.17 11.41
C ALA A 28 36.72 -44.54 10.11
N VAL A 29 37.60 -45.23 9.37
CA VAL A 29 38.09 -44.75 8.07
C VAL A 29 36.99 -44.78 7.00
N LEU A 30 36.12 -45.79 7.01
CA LEU A 30 34.97 -45.87 6.11
C LEU A 30 33.91 -44.78 6.38
N LEU A 31 33.62 -44.49 7.65
CA LEU A 31 32.72 -43.39 8.03
C LEU A 31 33.30 -42.02 7.68
N LEU A 32 34.62 -41.82 7.83
CA LEU A 32 35.27 -40.58 7.43
C LEU A 32 35.25 -40.39 5.90
N ALA A 33 35.40 -41.46 5.12
CA ALA A 33 35.37 -41.38 3.65
C ALA A 33 33.98 -41.02 3.09
N VAL A 34 32.90 -41.41 3.75
CA VAL A 34 31.52 -41.06 3.33
C VAL A 34 31.21 -39.59 3.59
N LEU A 35 31.78 -38.97 4.62
CA LEU A 35 31.54 -37.56 4.96
C LEU A 35 32.18 -36.57 3.96
N VAL A 36 33.30 -36.94 3.31
CA VAL A 36 33.99 -36.07 2.33
C VAL A 36 33.38 -36.14 0.93
N ALA A 37 32.41 -37.03 0.68
CA ALA A 37 31.74 -37.15 -0.61
C ALA A 37 30.53 -36.20 -0.79
N SER A 38 30.27 -35.29 0.16
CA SER A 38 29.21 -34.29 0.07
C SER A 38 29.68 -32.95 -0.52
N CYS A 39 30.49 -32.99 -1.57
CA CYS A 39 30.70 -31.80 -2.39
C CYS A 39 29.51 -31.68 -3.34
N THR A 40 28.49 -30.91 -2.95
CA THR A 40 27.45 -30.46 -3.88
C THR A 40 28.13 -29.67 -5.01
N SER A 41 28.23 -30.27 -6.21
CA SER A 41 28.70 -29.55 -7.37
C SER A 41 27.61 -28.58 -7.81
N LEU A 42 27.82 -27.29 -7.54
CA LEU A 42 27.03 -26.24 -8.18
C LEU A 42 27.16 -26.41 -9.70
N PRO A 43 26.04 -26.48 -10.45
CA PRO A 43 26.09 -26.50 -11.91
C PRO A 43 26.83 -25.23 -12.38
N ARG A 44 27.98 -25.41 -13.04
CA ARG A 44 28.74 -24.27 -13.58
C ARG A 44 28.16 -23.72 -14.90
N SER A 45 27.09 -24.35 -15.38
CA SER A 45 26.42 -23.98 -16.61
C SER A 45 24.94 -24.35 -16.52
N GLY A 46 24.10 -23.32 -16.61
CA GLY A 46 22.67 -23.40 -16.84
C GLY A 46 22.30 -22.36 -17.90
N PRO A 47 21.15 -22.49 -18.57
CA PRO A 47 20.70 -21.46 -19.51
C PRO A 47 20.61 -20.11 -18.77
N VAL A 48 21.10 -19.05 -19.40
CA VAL A 48 20.86 -17.69 -18.92
C VAL A 48 19.36 -17.42 -19.03
N GLN A 49 18.68 -17.38 -17.88
CA GLN A 49 17.35 -16.80 -17.80
C GLN A 49 17.57 -15.31 -17.60
N ALA A 50 17.13 -14.50 -18.55
CA ALA A 50 17.00 -13.07 -18.31
C ALA A 50 15.95 -12.92 -17.21
N ALA A 51 16.39 -12.66 -15.98
CA ALA A 51 15.49 -12.12 -14.99
C ALA A 51 15.26 -10.67 -15.40
N GLU A 52 14.05 -10.35 -15.85
CA GLU A 52 13.58 -8.98 -15.79
C GLU A 52 13.73 -8.58 -14.32
N PRO A 53 14.51 -7.54 -13.98
CA PRO A 53 14.50 -7.05 -12.62
C PRO A 53 13.04 -6.70 -12.30
N GLN A 54 12.44 -7.37 -11.34
CA GLN A 54 11.33 -6.77 -10.62
C GLN A 54 11.94 -5.56 -9.93
N ILE A 55 11.89 -4.42 -10.59
CA ILE A 55 12.12 -3.13 -9.96
C ILE A 55 11.07 -3.08 -8.84
N PRO A 56 11.46 -3.06 -7.56
CA PRO A 56 10.50 -2.86 -6.48
C PRO A 56 9.68 -1.61 -6.81
N PRO A 57 8.34 -1.62 -6.66
CA PRO A 57 7.58 -0.38 -6.76
C PRO A 57 8.21 0.63 -5.79
N GLY A 58 8.66 1.77 -6.31
CA GLY A 58 9.35 2.79 -5.52
C GLY A 58 10.70 3.29 -6.05
N TYR A 59 11.29 2.68 -7.08
CA TYR A 59 12.39 3.32 -7.84
C TYR A 59 11.84 4.22 -8.96
N GLY A 60 10.97 5.16 -8.59
CA GLY A 60 10.64 6.30 -9.43
C GLY A 60 11.72 7.38 -9.29
N VAL A 61 11.93 8.18 -10.32
CA VAL A 61 12.60 9.48 -10.13
C VAL A 61 11.69 10.28 -9.21
N ASP A 62 12.16 10.58 -8.00
CA ASP A 62 11.44 11.46 -7.09
C ASP A 62 11.46 12.86 -7.68
N VAL A 63 10.40 13.21 -8.42
CA VAL A 63 10.25 14.53 -9.02
C VAL A 63 9.88 15.47 -7.89
N LEU A 64 10.90 16.01 -7.22
CA LEU A 64 10.73 17.09 -6.26
C LEU A 64 10.13 18.29 -7.00
N ALA A 65 8.82 18.46 -6.86
CA ALA A 65 8.16 19.65 -7.34
C ALA A 65 8.73 20.87 -6.59
N GLU A 66 9.02 21.93 -7.32
CA GLU A 66 9.43 23.20 -6.71
C GLU A 66 8.21 23.99 -6.26
N GLY A 67 8.34 24.69 -5.13
CA GLY A 67 7.34 25.67 -4.69
C GLY A 67 7.21 26.86 -5.66
N PRO A 68 6.24 27.75 -5.43
CA PRO A 68 5.97 28.88 -6.33
C PRO A 68 7.18 29.82 -6.43
N ALA A 69 7.65 30.05 -7.65
CA ALA A 69 8.73 31.00 -7.91
C ALA A 69 8.33 32.44 -7.53
N GLN A 70 9.32 33.22 -7.12
CA GLN A 70 9.09 34.63 -6.80
C GLN A 70 8.70 35.41 -8.06
N ASN A 71 7.67 36.25 -7.93
CA ASN A 71 7.09 37.07 -8.99
C ASN A 71 6.54 36.27 -10.18
N ALA A 72 6.25 34.98 -9.99
CA ALA A 72 5.61 34.13 -11.00
C ALA A 72 4.28 34.74 -11.46
N SER A 73 3.99 34.62 -12.76
CA SER A 73 2.73 35.03 -13.34
C SER A 73 1.56 34.16 -12.83
N PRO A 74 0.30 34.62 -12.95
CA PRO A 74 -0.86 33.79 -12.62
C PRO A 74 -0.86 32.41 -13.30
N GLU A 75 -0.48 32.37 -14.58
CA GLU A 75 -0.37 31.13 -15.36
C GLU A 75 0.75 30.22 -14.83
N GLU A 76 1.89 30.79 -14.45
CA GLU A 76 3.01 30.03 -13.86
C GLU A 76 2.64 29.43 -12.50
N ILE A 77 1.85 30.15 -11.69
CA ILE A 77 1.32 29.66 -10.41
C ILE A 77 0.38 28.45 -10.63
N VAL A 78 -0.56 28.53 -11.57
CA VAL A 78 -1.48 27.41 -11.84
C VAL A 78 -0.76 26.22 -12.46
N ASN A 79 0.18 26.43 -13.38
CA ASN A 79 1.00 25.36 -13.94
C ASN A 79 1.87 24.68 -12.87
N GLY A 80 2.46 25.47 -11.96
CA GLY A 80 3.24 24.97 -10.85
C GLY A 80 2.38 24.13 -9.89
N PHE A 81 1.18 24.60 -9.55
CA PHE A 81 0.21 23.85 -8.77
C PHE A 81 -0.14 22.51 -9.42
N LEU A 82 -0.57 22.48 -10.68
CA LEU A 82 -0.95 21.23 -11.37
C LEU A 82 0.20 20.22 -11.40
N ARG A 83 1.43 20.69 -11.65
CA ARG A 83 2.63 19.83 -11.65
C ARG A 83 2.96 19.30 -10.26
N ALA A 84 2.90 20.15 -9.24
CA ALA A 84 3.14 19.75 -7.85
C ALA A 84 2.07 18.77 -7.36
N SER A 85 0.81 18.99 -7.72
CA SER A 85 -0.30 18.13 -7.34
C SER A 85 -0.18 16.72 -7.94
N ALA A 86 0.36 16.58 -9.15
CA ALA A 86 0.49 15.27 -9.78
C ALA A 86 1.41 14.28 -9.04
N TYR A 87 2.35 14.78 -8.24
CA TYR A 87 3.33 13.97 -7.49
C TYR A 87 3.28 14.20 -5.97
N GLY A 88 2.29 14.95 -5.48
CA GLY A 88 2.19 15.36 -4.08
C GLY A 88 1.77 14.26 -3.10
N HIS A 89 1.57 13.01 -3.52
CA HIS A 89 1.11 11.97 -2.58
C HIS A 89 2.12 11.66 -1.47
N GLY A 90 3.43 11.68 -1.78
CA GLY A 90 4.49 11.34 -0.82
C GLY A 90 4.77 12.40 0.24
N ASP A 91 4.34 13.64 0.03
CA ASP A 91 4.49 14.75 0.98
C ASP A 91 3.15 15.29 1.48
N GLU A 92 2.06 14.50 1.36
CA GLU A 92 0.69 14.95 1.68
C GLU A 92 0.30 16.26 0.98
N PHE A 93 0.79 16.44 -0.25
CA PHE A 93 0.59 17.59 -1.12
C PHE A 93 1.13 18.90 -0.51
N GLN A 94 2.12 18.82 0.37
CA GLN A 94 2.71 19.98 1.03
C GLN A 94 3.27 20.99 0.03
N VAL A 95 3.97 20.56 -1.02
CA VAL A 95 4.47 21.48 -2.06
C VAL A 95 3.32 22.12 -2.86
N ALA A 96 2.33 21.33 -3.28
CA ALA A 96 1.18 21.87 -4.03
C ALA A 96 0.41 22.92 -3.20
N SER A 97 0.28 22.68 -1.90
CA SER A 97 -0.37 23.59 -0.95
C SER A 97 0.33 24.95 -0.85
N GLN A 98 1.63 25.05 -1.16
CA GLN A 98 2.36 26.33 -1.16
C GLN A 98 1.86 27.32 -2.25
N TYR A 99 1.21 26.81 -3.30
CA TYR A 99 0.62 27.62 -4.36
C TYR A 99 -0.73 28.25 -3.95
N LEU A 100 -1.34 27.75 -2.87
CA LEU A 100 -2.61 28.25 -2.36
C LEU A 100 -2.41 29.52 -1.52
N ALA A 101 -3.43 30.37 -1.49
CA ALA A 101 -3.45 31.56 -0.65
C ALA A 101 -3.64 31.16 0.84
N PRO A 102 -3.11 31.93 1.79
CA PRO A 102 -3.31 31.63 3.21
C PRO A 102 -4.79 31.48 3.57
N GLY A 103 -5.13 30.39 4.27
CA GLY A 103 -6.51 30.09 4.69
C GLY A 103 -7.37 29.37 3.65
N VAL A 104 -6.83 29.09 2.45
CA VAL A 104 -7.49 28.21 1.48
C VAL A 104 -7.20 26.76 1.85
N THR A 105 -8.26 25.97 2.02
CA THR A 105 -8.18 24.52 2.18
C THR A 105 -8.53 23.84 0.87
N TRP A 106 -7.77 22.80 0.51
CA TRP A 106 -7.99 21.99 -0.68
C TRP A 106 -7.95 20.51 -0.28
N GLU A 107 -8.95 19.76 -0.76
CA GLU A 107 -9.11 18.33 -0.51
C GLU A 107 -8.69 17.57 -1.78
N PRO A 108 -7.42 17.15 -1.92
CA PRO A 108 -6.89 16.58 -3.16
C PRO A 108 -7.55 15.27 -3.56
N LEU A 109 -7.94 14.45 -2.58
CA LEU A 109 -8.50 13.11 -2.81
C LEU A 109 -10.03 13.07 -2.76
N ALA A 110 -10.71 14.21 -2.56
CA ALA A 110 -12.17 14.26 -2.62
C ALA A 110 -12.72 13.80 -3.99
N GLN A 111 -11.93 13.99 -5.05
CA GLN A 111 -12.18 13.45 -6.37
C GLN A 111 -10.87 13.48 -7.18
N VAL A 112 -10.57 12.42 -7.93
CA VAL A 112 -9.44 12.43 -8.88
C VAL A 112 -10.01 12.44 -10.29
N ARG A 113 -9.67 13.45 -11.08
CA ARG A 113 -10.06 13.57 -12.48
C ARG A 113 -8.86 13.26 -13.36
N VAL A 114 -9.01 12.23 -14.17
CA VAL A 114 -7.93 11.74 -15.04
C VAL A 114 -8.15 12.26 -16.45
N TYR A 115 -7.16 12.95 -17.00
CA TYR A 115 -7.20 13.49 -18.36
C TYR A 115 -6.17 12.84 -19.29
N SER A 116 -6.48 12.84 -20.59
CA SER A 116 -5.62 12.25 -21.62
C SER A 116 -4.32 13.03 -21.78
N ALA A 117 -3.16 12.39 -21.60
CA ALA A 117 -1.85 13.02 -21.85
C ALA A 117 -1.54 13.26 -23.34
N THR A 118 -2.41 12.79 -24.26
CA THR A 118 -2.23 13.00 -25.71
C THR A 118 -2.33 14.46 -26.13
N GLN A 119 -2.97 15.29 -25.31
CA GLN A 119 -3.10 16.72 -25.49
C GLN A 119 -2.63 17.42 -24.21
N SER A 120 -1.84 18.48 -24.36
CA SER A 120 -1.47 19.32 -23.22
C SER A 120 -2.71 20.09 -22.74
N PRO A 121 -2.85 20.33 -21.42
CA PRO A 121 -3.89 21.21 -20.90
C PRO A 121 -3.88 22.58 -21.58
N ASP A 122 -5.03 23.05 -22.03
CA ASP A 122 -5.21 24.39 -22.56
C ASP A 122 -5.45 25.37 -21.41
N ILE A 123 -4.55 26.34 -21.25
CA ILE A 123 -4.55 27.27 -20.14
C ILE A 123 -4.79 28.68 -20.67
N ALA A 124 -5.88 29.30 -20.23
CA ALA A 124 -6.30 30.60 -20.69
C ALA A 124 -6.60 31.54 -19.52
N VAL A 125 -6.22 32.81 -19.67
CA VAL A 125 -6.61 33.88 -18.75
C VAL A 125 -8.03 34.33 -19.07
N ASN A 126 -8.90 34.35 -18.07
CA ASN A 126 -10.25 34.86 -18.15
C ASN A 126 -10.22 36.40 -18.22
N ALA A 127 -10.65 36.97 -19.34
CA ALA A 127 -10.59 38.41 -19.58
C ALA A 127 -11.47 39.26 -18.63
N ASN A 128 -12.47 38.67 -17.98
CA ASN A 128 -13.46 39.39 -17.18
C ASN A 128 -13.03 39.56 -15.72
N ASP A 129 -12.36 38.57 -15.14
CA ASP A 129 -12.02 38.50 -13.71
C ASP A 129 -10.53 38.22 -13.45
N GLY A 130 -9.74 38.00 -14.50
CA GLY A 130 -8.31 37.67 -14.39
C GLY A 130 -8.03 36.28 -13.82
N GLY A 131 -9.04 35.43 -13.67
CA GLY A 131 -8.87 34.02 -13.28
C GLY A 131 -8.18 33.22 -14.39
N ILE A 132 -7.77 31.99 -14.07
CA ILE A 132 -7.19 31.05 -15.04
C ILE A 132 -8.17 29.91 -15.27
N SER A 133 -8.47 29.61 -16.53
CA SER A 133 -9.20 28.42 -16.93
C SER A 133 -8.25 27.37 -17.48
N VAL A 134 -8.39 26.13 -17.00
CA VAL A 134 -7.66 24.96 -17.48
C VAL A 134 -8.67 24.04 -18.16
N THR A 135 -8.48 23.78 -19.45
CA THR A 135 -9.34 22.91 -20.24
C THR A 135 -8.57 21.66 -20.65
N VAL A 136 -9.16 20.48 -20.40
CA VAL A 136 -8.57 19.18 -20.73
C VAL A 136 -9.64 18.24 -21.31
N GLU A 137 -9.18 17.13 -21.88
CA GLU A 137 -10.03 16.00 -22.24
C GLU A 137 -10.00 14.96 -21.10
N GLN A 138 -11.06 14.94 -20.28
CA GLN A 138 -11.23 13.99 -19.19
C GLN A 138 -11.64 12.62 -19.74
N VAL A 139 -11.01 11.55 -19.22
CA VAL A 139 -11.23 10.16 -19.65
C VAL A 139 -11.67 9.23 -18.52
N ALA A 140 -11.42 9.62 -17.26
CA ALA A 140 -11.90 8.88 -16.10
C ALA A 140 -12.07 9.76 -14.86
N ALA A 141 -12.71 9.21 -13.83
CA ALA A 141 -12.79 9.77 -12.50
C ALA A 141 -12.58 8.69 -11.44
N VAL A 142 -12.03 9.08 -10.29
CA VAL A 142 -12.01 8.29 -9.06
C VAL A 142 -12.69 9.08 -7.94
N ASP A 143 -13.61 8.45 -7.21
CA ASP A 143 -14.26 9.06 -6.05
C ASP A 143 -13.38 8.98 -4.79
N GLU A 144 -13.82 9.63 -3.71
CA GLU A 144 -13.12 9.72 -2.42
C GLU A 144 -12.82 8.36 -1.75
N VAL A 145 -13.50 7.28 -2.16
CA VAL A 145 -13.27 5.92 -1.62
C VAL A 145 -12.68 4.97 -2.66
N GLY A 146 -12.12 5.51 -3.75
CA GLY A 146 -11.36 4.77 -4.74
C GLY A 146 -12.17 4.13 -5.87
N ARG A 147 -13.46 4.44 -6.05
CA ARG A 147 -14.24 3.87 -7.17
C ARG A 147 -13.85 4.54 -8.47
N TYR A 148 -13.39 3.73 -9.42
CA TYR A 148 -12.97 4.20 -10.74
C TYR A 148 -14.13 4.11 -11.74
N GLU A 149 -14.41 5.22 -12.42
CA GLU A 149 -15.36 5.33 -13.51
C GLU A 149 -14.62 5.70 -14.81
N ALA A 150 -14.57 4.75 -15.75
CA ALA A 150 -14.12 5.02 -17.11
C ALA A 150 -15.20 5.80 -17.87
N MET A 151 -14.80 6.81 -18.64
CA MET A 151 -15.72 7.68 -19.37
C MET A 151 -15.37 7.74 -20.85
N SER A 152 -16.36 8.08 -21.68
CA SER A 152 -16.02 8.56 -23.03
C SER A 152 -15.32 9.92 -22.91
N PRO A 153 -14.28 10.20 -23.72
CA PRO A 153 -13.56 11.46 -23.66
C PRO A 153 -14.51 12.67 -23.70
N THR A 154 -14.36 13.57 -22.73
CA THR A 154 -15.22 14.75 -22.59
C THR A 154 -14.41 15.97 -22.18
N THR A 155 -14.81 17.15 -22.65
CA THR A 155 -14.15 18.40 -22.26
C THR A 155 -14.47 18.74 -20.81
N LEU A 156 -13.43 18.85 -19.99
CA LEU A 156 -13.49 19.36 -18.63
C LEU A 156 -12.84 20.75 -18.60
N ARG A 157 -13.50 21.72 -17.98
CA ARG A 157 -12.94 23.04 -17.68
C ARG A 157 -12.93 23.28 -16.19
N SER A 158 -11.75 23.50 -15.62
CA SER A 158 -11.54 23.91 -14.23
C SER A 158 -11.18 25.39 -14.18
N THR A 159 -11.65 26.12 -13.17
CA THR A 159 -11.36 27.55 -13.02
C THR A 159 -10.65 27.83 -11.71
N PHE A 160 -9.59 28.64 -11.79
CA PHE A 160 -8.77 29.07 -10.67
C PHE A 160 -8.92 30.58 -10.49
N THR A 161 -9.26 31.00 -9.28
CA THR A 161 -9.23 32.41 -8.87
C THR A 161 -7.91 32.68 -8.18
N LEU A 162 -7.23 33.78 -8.55
CA LEU A 162 -5.96 34.16 -7.96
C LEU A 162 -6.05 35.51 -7.24
N VAL A 163 -5.27 35.65 -6.18
CA VAL A 163 -5.10 36.89 -5.42
C VAL A 163 -3.62 37.16 -5.21
N ARG A 164 -3.29 38.44 -4.97
CA ARG A 164 -1.96 38.80 -4.47
C ARG A 164 -1.94 38.74 -2.95
N THR A 165 -0.89 38.14 -2.40
CA THR A 165 -0.61 38.18 -0.97
C THR A 165 -0.15 39.58 -0.54
N SER A 166 0.04 39.78 0.76
CA SER A 166 0.65 41.00 1.31
C SER A 166 2.08 41.26 0.82
N GLU A 167 2.75 40.24 0.29
CA GLU A 167 4.11 40.28 -0.29
C GLU A 167 4.08 40.48 -1.82
N GLU A 168 2.91 40.86 -2.34
CA GLU A 168 2.64 41.08 -3.77
C GLU A 168 2.82 39.83 -4.67
N GLN A 169 2.86 38.64 -4.07
CA GLN A 169 2.99 37.36 -4.79
C GLN A 169 1.63 36.77 -5.15
N TRP A 170 1.48 36.21 -6.35
CA TRP A 170 0.24 35.53 -6.76
C TRP A 170 0.06 34.19 -6.04
N ARG A 171 -1.16 33.91 -5.59
CA ARG A 171 -1.58 32.63 -5.01
C ARG A 171 -3.02 32.28 -5.40
N ILE A 172 -3.34 30.98 -5.43
CA ILE A 172 -4.67 30.46 -5.76
C ILE A 172 -5.60 30.67 -4.55
N ALA A 173 -6.64 31.47 -4.71
CA ALA A 173 -7.67 31.74 -3.70
C ALA A 173 -8.93 30.88 -3.85
N GLY A 174 -9.18 30.38 -5.06
CA GLY A 174 -10.34 29.56 -5.37
C GLY A 174 -10.00 28.52 -6.41
N LEU A 175 -10.43 27.29 -6.16
CA LEU A 175 -10.24 26.11 -7.00
C LEU A 175 -11.31 25.07 -6.64
N ASP A 176 -11.59 24.16 -7.57
CA ASP A 176 -12.43 23.01 -7.30
C ASP A 176 -11.72 22.04 -6.34
N ALA A 177 -12.50 21.29 -5.56
CA ALA A 177 -11.96 20.18 -4.78
C ALA A 177 -11.45 19.07 -5.72
N GLY A 178 -10.46 18.31 -5.25
CA GLY A 178 -9.93 17.18 -5.98
C GLY A 178 -8.68 17.46 -6.80
N LEU A 179 -8.14 16.39 -7.37
CA LEU A 179 -6.92 16.34 -8.15
C LEU A 179 -7.25 16.29 -9.64
N LEU A 180 -6.53 17.07 -10.45
CA LEU A 180 -6.51 16.95 -11.90
C LEU A 180 -5.16 16.38 -12.33
N VAL A 181 -5.14 15.17 -12.88
CA VAL A 181 -3.91 14.42 -13.18
C VAL A 181 -4.02 13.76 -14.56
N SER A 182 -2.89 13.65 -15.28
CA SER A 182 -2.88 12.91 -16.54
C SER A 182 -3.02 11.41 -16.31
N ASP A 183 -3.51 10.67 -17.31
CA ASP A 183 -3.52 9.21 -17.33
C ASP A 183 -2.13 8.60 -17.07
N VAL A 184 -1.08 9.15 -17.69
CA VAL A 184 0.31 8.71 -17.47
C VAL A 184 0.74 8.88 -16.01
N ASN A 185 0.42 10.01 -15.38
CA ASN A 185 0.81 10.25 -13.99
C ASN A 185 -0.07 9.43 -13.03
N PHE A 186 -1.36 9.28 -13.33
CA PHE A 186 -2.28 8.45 -12.57
C PHE A 186 -1.80 6.98 -12.50
N GLU A 187 -1.35 6.41 -13.62
CA GLU A 187 -0.78 5.06 -13.65
C GLU A 187 0.54 4.92 -12.88
N GLN A 188 1.24 6.04 -12.62
CA GLN A 188 2.48 6.06 -11.85
C GLN A 188 2.25 6.24 -10.35
N THR A 189 1.19 6.96 -9.96
CA THR A 189 0.96 7.35 -8.55
C THR A 189 -0.21 6.64 -7.90
N PHE A 190 -1.05 5.92 -8.66
CA PHE A 190 -2.15 5.11 -8.17
C PHE A 190 -1.98 3.64 -8.54
N SER A 191 -2.58 2.77 -7.73
CA SER A 191 -2.67 1.34 -8.01
C SER A 191 -4.04 0.79 -7.68
N VAL A 192 -4.41 -0.29 -8.37
CA VAL A 192 -5.61 -1.04 -8.07
C VAL A 192 -5.43 -1.88 -6.80
N ALA A 193 -6.47 -1.96 -5.99
CA ALA A 193 -6.62 -2.84 -4.85
C ALA A 193 -7.96 -3.58 -4.93
N SER A 194 -7.96 -4.85 -4.50
CA SER A 194 -9.17 -5.66 -4.40
C SER A 194 -9.73 -5.59 -2.99
N LEU A 195 -10.91 -4.99 -2.83
CA LEU A 195 -11.66 -4.98 -1.58
C LEU A 195 -12.61 -6.18 -1.56
N TYR A 196 -12.44 -7.08 -0.61
CA TYR A 196 -13.23 -8.31 -0.56
C TYR A 196 -14.46 -8.10 0.32
N PHE A 197 -15.65 -8.15 -0.26
CA PHE A 197 -16.93 -8.09 0.46
C PHE A 197 -17.53 -9.49 0.61
N LEU A 198 -18.34 -9.70 1.64
CA LEU A 198 -18.90 -11.02 1.96
C LEU A 198 -20.16 -11.28 1.14
N THR A 199 -20.38 -12.52 0.68
CA THR A 199 -21.71 -12.93 0.24
C THR A 199 -22.71 -12.85 1.40
N ARG A 200 -24.00 -12.65 1.13
CA ARG A 200 -25.01 -12.47 2.20
C ARG A 200 -25.21 -13.68 3.11
N ASP A 201 -24.80 -14.86 2.68
CA ASP A 201 -24.77 -16.10 3.47
C ASP A 201 -23.42 -16.34 4.16
N PHE A 202 -22.47 -15.40 4.02
CA PHE A 202 -21.11 -15.42 4.57
C PHE A 202 -20.24 -16.60 4.12
N SER A 203 -20.61 -17.29 3.03
CA SER A 203 -19.91 -18.49 2.57
C SER A 203 -18.71 -18.19 1.66
N ALA A 204 -18.64 -16.99 1.08
CA ALA A 204 -17.57 -16.59 0.17
C ALA A 204 -17.33 -15.07 0.22
N THR A 205 -16.25 -14.64 -0.43
CA THR A 205 -15.92 -13.23 -0.66
C THR A 205 -15.94 -12.89 -2.15
N VAL A 206 -16.38 -11.67 -2.47
CA VAL A 206 -16.43 -11.11 -3.81
C VAL A 206 -15.55 -9.87 -3.86
N PRO A 207 -14.54 -9.81 -4.75
CA PRO A 207 -13.67 -8.65 -4.87
C PRO A 207 -14.37 -7.50 -5.61
N GLU A 208 -14.13 -6.28 -5.14
CA GLU A 208 -14.37 -5.03 -5.82
C GLU A 208 -13.04 -4.33 -6.07
N LEU A 209 -12.79 -3.88 -7.31
CA LEU A 209 -11.56 -3.17 -7.64
C LEU A 209 -11.70 -1.68 -7.31
N ARG A 210 -10.74 -1.14 -6.57
CA ARG A 210 -10.63 0.29 -6.25
C ARG A 210 -9.24 0.81 -6.53
N TRP A 211 -9.12 2.09 -6.85
CA TRP A 211 -7.87 2.76 -7.15
C TRP A 211 -7.49 3.68 -6.00
N TYR A 212 -6.27 3.52 -5.49
CA TYR A 212 -5.73 4.31 -4.40
C TYR A 212 -4.34 4.82 -4.72
N PRO A 213 -3.93 5.96 -4.13
CA PRO A 213 -2.54 6.36 -4.11
C PRO A 213 -1.61 5.23 -3.63
N LEU A 214 -0.37 5.24 -4.12
CA LEU A 214 0.66 4.30 -3.65
C LEU A 214 1.09 4.57 -2.21
N GLU A 215 1.13 5.84 -1.83
CA GLU A 215 1.40 6.29 -0.47
C GLU A 215 0.17 6.08 0.41
N ASP A 216 0.39 5.68 1.66
CA ASP A 216 -0.68 5.39 2.64
C ASP A 216 -1.74 4.41 2.15
N ARG A 217 -1.37 3.55 1.21
CA ARG A 217 -2.28 2.61 0.54
C ARG A 217 -3.06 1.73 1.52
N ALA A 218 -2.43 1.28 2.60
CA ALA A 218 -3.10 0.50 3.64
C ALA A 218 -4.26 1.28 4.28
N THR A 219 -4.05 2.57 4.58
CA THR A 219 -5.08 3.47 5.12
C THR A 219 -6.25 3.58 4.17
N HIS A 220 -5.99 3.92 2.90
CA HIS A 220 -7.05 4.08 1.90
C HIS A 220 -7.83 2.79 1.62
N ILE A 221 -7.15 1.63 1.61
CA ILE A 221 -7.81 0.33 1.48
C ILE A 221 -8.77 0.08 2.65
N VAL A 222 -8.34 0.39 3.88
CA VAL A 222 -9.17 0.24 5.08
C VAL A 222 -10.34 1.22 5.06
N GLU A 223 -10.13 2.48 4.73
CA GLU A 223 -11.22 3.46 4.57
C GLU A 223 -12.25 2.98 3.55
N GLY A 224 -11.79 2.44 2.43
CA GLY A 224 -12.67 1.90 1.40
C GLY A 224 -13.47 0.67 1.84
N ILE A 225 -12.89 -0.26 2.61
CA ILE A 225 -13.64 -1.43 3.10
C ILE A 225 -14.69 -1.01 4.13
N LEU A 226 -14.37 -0.01 4.97
CA LEU A 226 -15.29 0.57 5.95
C LEU A 226 -16.44 1.34 5.28
N ALA A 227 -16.18 1.98 4.14
CA ALA A 227 -17.20 2.65 3.33
C ALA A 227 -18.22 1.67 2.70
N GLY A 228 -17.95 0.36 2.72
CA GLY A 228 -18.84 -0.66 2.19
C GLY A 228 -18.80 -0.78 0.66
N PRO A 229 -19.49 -1.77 0.09
CA PRO A 229 -19.47 -2.06 -1.36
C PRO A 229 -20.10 -0.94 -2.18
N SER A 230 -19.81 -0.85 -3.49
CA SER A 230 -20.58 0.04 -4.36
C SER A 230 -22.05 -0.35 -4.47
N GLY A 231 -22.92 0.64 -4.74
CA GLY A 231 -24.36 0.46 -4.87
C GLY A 231 -24.79 -0.64 -5.84
N TRP A 232 -24.03 -0.89 -6.90
CA TRP A 232 -24.33 -1.96 -7.86
C TRP A 232 -24.11 -3.38 -7.28
N MET A 233 -23.26 -3.51 -6.25
CA MET A 233 -22.96 -4.78 -5.55
C MET A 233 -23.84 -5.04 -4.31
N GLU A 234 -24.43 -3.99 -3.71
CA GLU A 234 -25.15 -4.07 -2.42
C GLU A 234 -26.24 -5.16 -2.35
N ARG A 235 -26.79 -5.59 -3.49
CA ARG A 235 -27.78 -6.69 -3.53
C ARG A 235 -27.17 -8.08 -3.34
N GLY A 236 -25.91 -8.27 -3.73
CA GLY A 236 -25.23 -9.57 -3.71
C GLY A 236 -24.27 -9.76 -2.54
N VAL A 237 -23.76 -8.66 -1.99
CA VAL A 237 -22.72 -8.69 -0.94
C VAL A 237 -23.11 -7.86 0.27
N THR A 238 -22.35 -8.00 1.35
CA THR A 238 -22.45 -7.23 2.59
C THR A 238 -21.07 -6.94 3.16
N SER A 239 -21.00 -5.98 4.06
CA SER A 239 -19.84 -5.73 4.93
C SER A 239 -20.08 -6.37 6.30
N ALA A 240 -19.02 -6.81 6.97
CA ALA A 240 -19.07 -7.24 8.37
C ALA A 240 -18.92 -6.06 9.35
N PHE A 241 -18.57 -4.87 8.87
CA PHE A 241 -18.46 -3.67 9.70
C PHE A 241 -19.84 -3.07 9.96
N PRO A 242 -20.17 -2.73 11.23
CA PRO A 242 -21.35 -1.94 11.55
C PRO A 242 -21.36 -0.62 10.77
N GLN A 243 -22.55 -0.18 10.38
CA GLN A 243 -22.72 1.08 9.66
C GLN A 243 -22.17 2.25 10.49
N GLY A 244 -21.40 3.14 9.85
CA GLY A 244 -20.80 4.29 10.54
C GLY A 244 -19.48 3.98 11.24
N THR A 245 -18.96 2.76 11.14
CA THR A 245 -17.58 2.47 11.54
C THR A 245 -16.62 3.28 10.66
N THR A 246 -15.83 4.16 11.28
CA THR A 246 -14.78 4.93 10.60
C THR A 246 -13.41 4.62 11.17
N LEU A 247 -12.38 4.98 10.41
CA LEU A 247 -11.00 4.98 10.86
C LEU A 247 -10.72 6.25 11.68
N LEU A 248 -10.03 6.11 12.83
CA LEU A 248 -9.74 7.24 13.74
C LEU A 248 -8.39 7.93 13.44
N ARG A 249 -7.48 7.21 12.79
CA ARG A 249 -6.15 7.69 12.39
C ARG A 249 -5.58 6.75 11.33
N GLN A 250 -4.60 7.23 10.57
CA GLN A 250 -3.86 6.46 9.56
C GLN A 250 -3.41 5.09 10.09
N VAL A 251 -3.45 4.08 9.21
CA VAL A 251 -3.05 2.71 9.55
C VAL A 251 -1.54 2.66 9.72
N ALA A 252 -1.09 2.27 10.91
CA ALA A 252 0.33 2.13 11.20
C ALA A 252 0.79 0.71 10.87
N VAL A 253 1.78 0.56 9.98
CA VAL A 253 2.39 -0.74 9.68
C VAL A 253 3.77 -0.81 10.34
N GLN A 254 3.93 -1.68 11.34
CA GLN A 254 5.18 -1.87 12.09
C GLN A 254 5.48 -3.36 12.20
N ASP A 255 6.70 -3.76 11.83
CA ASP A 255 7.16 -5.17 11.89
C ASP A 255 6.19 -6.18 11.24
N GLY A 256 5.49 -5.76 10.18
CA GLY A 256 4.51 -6.59 9.48
C GLY A 256 3.11 -6.63 10.11
N VAL A 257 2.85 -5.81 11.14
CA VAL A 257 1.55 -5.69 11.80
C VAL A 257 0.90 -4.36 11.40
N ALA A 258 -0.29 -4.42 10.82
CA ALA A 258 -1.11 -3.24 10.57
C ALA A 258 -2.04 -2.96 11.76
N THR A 259 -1.76 -1.89 12.51
CA THR A 259 -2.61 -1.43 13.60
C THR A 259 -3.70 -0.50 13.06
N ILE A 260 -4.95 -0.89 13.25
CA ILE A 260 -6.14 -0.22 12.71
C ILE A 260 -7.00 0.25 13.88
N HIS A 261 -7.11 1.58 14.04
CA HIS A 261 -7.91 2.19 15.10
C HIS A 261 -9.28 2.57 14.58
N LEU A 262 -10.31 1.82 15.00
CA LEU A 262 -11.68 2.01 14.58
C LEU A 262 -12.47 2.85 15.60
N SER A 263 -13.48 3.57 15.09
CA SER A 263 -14.45 4.31 15.90
C SER A 263 -15.29 3.41 16.82
N ASP A 264 -15.91 4.01 17.83
CA ASP A 264 -16.77 3.31 18.79
C ASP A 264 -17.97 2.58 18.15
N ALA A 265 -18.38 2.95 16.92
CA ALA A 265 -19.43 2.24 16.18
C ALA A 265 -19.10 0.76 15.96
N PHE A 266 -17.81 0.38 15.91
CA PHE A 266 -17.41 -1.01 15.80
C PHE A 266 -17.81 -1.86 17.03
N LEU A 267 -18.03 -1.23 18.20
CA LEU A 267 -18.45 -1.93 19.42
C LEU A 267 -19.89 -2.45 19.36
N GLU A 268 -20.66 -2.06 18.34
CA GLU A 268 -22.00 -2.62 18.09
C GLU A 268 -21.93 -4.03 17.49
N ALA A 269 -20.77 -4.44 16.97
CA ALA A 269 -20.56 -5.76 16.38
C ALA A 269 -20.62 -6.89 17.42
N GLY A 270 -21.34 -7.96 17.12
CA GLY A 270 -21.30 -9.21 17.89
C GLY A 270 -20.08 -10.07 17.57
N ASP A 271 -19.83 -11.12 18.36
CA ASP A 271 -18.65 -12.00 18.21
C ASP A 271 -18.45 -12.54 16.78
N GLN A 272 -19.55 -12.90 16.11
CA GLN A 272 -19.51 -13.39 14.73
C GLN A 272 -19.12 -12.28 13.74
N GLU A 273 -19.66 -11.07 13.91
CA GLU A 273 -19.36 -9.92 13.04
C GLU A 273 -17.92 -9.47 13.22
N ILE A 274 -17.40 -9.49 14.46
CA ILE A 274 -15.99 -9.23 14.76
C ILE A 274 -15.08 -10.25 14.05
N ALA A 275 -15.41 -11.54 14.12
CA ALA A 275 -14.63 -12.57 13.43
C ALA A 275 -14.66 -12.40 11.90
N LEU A 276 -15.84 -12.07 11.34
CA LEU A 276 -16.00 -11.82 9.90
C LEU A 276 -15.27 -10.54 9.47
N ALA A 277 -15.29 -9.47 10.26
CA ALA A 277 -14.61 -8.22 9.98
C ALA A 277 -13.09 -8.40 9.96
N ASN A 278 -12.54 -9.16 10.91
CA ASN A 278 -11.12 -9.55 10.90
C ASN A 278 -10.77 -10.32 9.61
N ALA A 279 -11.53 -11.38 9.29
CA ALA A 279 -11.28 -12.17 8.08
C ALA A 279 -11.42 -11.34 6.79
N GLN A 280 -12.37 -10.41 6.75
CA GLN A 280 -12.59 -9.50 5.62
C GLN A 280 -11.39 -8.57 5.42
N LEU A 281 -10.85 -7.99 6.50
CA LEU A 281 -9.65 -7.15 6.46
C LEU A 281 -8.40 -7.95 6.12
N GLU A 282 -8.19 -9.11 6.72
CA GLU A 282 -7.05 -9.99 6.42
C GLU A 282 -7.02 -10.35 4.94
N ASN A 283 -8.16 -10.76 4.36
CA ASN A 283 -8.25 -11.09 2.94
C ASN A 283 -8.01 -9.86 2.05
N THR A 284 -8.54 -8.70 2.44
CA THR A 284 -8.36 -7.43 1.69
C THR A 284 -6.93 -6.91 1.74
N LEU A 285 -6.26 -7.00 2.89
CA LEU A 285 -4.90 -6.51 3.09
C LEU A 285 -3.83 -7.55 2.71
N ALA A 286 -4.19 -8.81 2.41
CA ALA A 286 -3.23 -9.84 2.00
C ALA A 286 -2.40 -9.47 0.75
N ALA A 287 -2.93 -8.59 -0.10
CA ALA A 287 -2.22 -8.09 -1.28
C ALA A 287 -1.25 -6.91 -0.98
N VAL A 288 -1.23 -6.44 0.26
CA VAL A 288 -0.31 -5.41 0.75
C VAL A 288 0.89 -6.12 1.38
N THR A 289 1.98 -6.21 0.63
CA THR A 289 3.10 -7.14 0.89
C THR A 289 3.82 -6.92 2.23
N GLU A 290 3.76 -5.70 2.74
CA GLU A 290 4.33 -5.28 4.01
C GLU A 290 3.47 -5.69 5.22
N ILE A 291 2.25 -6.19 5.02
CA ILE A 291 1.33 -6.62 6.08
C ILE A 291 1.30 -8.14 6.15
N GLY A 292 1.77 -8.70 7.26
CA GLY A 292 1.66 -10.12 7.60
C GLY A 292 0.52 -10.44 8.58
N SER A 293 0.05 -9.45 9.35
CA SER A 293 -1.07 -9.58 10.27
C SER A 293 -1.72 -8.23 10.57
N ILE A 294 -2.92 -8.24 11.14
CA ILE A 294 -3.65 -7.04 11.52
C ILE A 294 -3.92 -7.02 13.02
N GLU A 295 -4.01 -5.81 13.59
CA GLU A 295 -4.46 -5.57 14.95
C GLU A 295 -5.58 -4.53 14.95
N LEU A 296 -6.78 -4.92 15.35
CA LEU A 296 -7.90 -4.01 15.49
C LEU A 296 -7.94 -3.44 16.90
N GLN A 297 -8.02 -2.11 17.00
CA GLN A 297 -8.15 -1.40 18.25
C GLN A 297 -9.36 -0.48 18.21
N VAL A 298 -10.06 -0.38 19.34
CA VAL A 298 -11.15 0.58 19.56
C VAL A 298 -10.79 1.34 20.83
N ARG A 299 -10.89 2.67 20.81
CA ARG A 299 -10.48 3.58 21.92
C ARG A 299 -8.99 3.71 22.18
N GLY A 300 -8.17 3.34 21.21
CA GLY A 300 -6.87 3.94 20.97
C GLY A 300 -5.65 3.12 21.29
#